data_AF-A0A520AGH7-F1
#
_entry.id   AF-A0A520AGH7-F1
#
_cell.length_a   1.000
_cell.length_b   1.000
_cell.length_c   1.000
_cell.angle_alpha   90.00
_cell.angle_beta   90.00
_cell.angle_gamma   90.00
#
_symmetry.space_group_name_H-M   'P 1'
#
loop_
_entity.id
_entity.type
_entity.pdbx_description
1 polymer ?
#
loop_
_entity_poly.entity_id
_entity_poly.type
_entity_poly.pdbx_seq_one_letter_code
_entity_poly.pdbx_strand_id
1 'polypeptide(L)' 'MIDLVGLNTIADAVLAAHTDIEKFGTDEMKIISRTLLFTVGKEIAQRSKLTDETQDLHYDEPERP' A
#
# COMPACT_ATOMS: atom_id res chain seq x y z
N MET A 1 3.08 -13.63 4.68
CA MET A 1 2.17 -12.79 3.87
C MET A 1 2.02 -11.48 4.64
N ILE A 2 2.25 -10.32 4.01
CA ILE A 2 2.05 -9.03 4.69
C ILE A 2 0.54 -8.80 4.69
N ASP A 3 -0.05 -8.67 5.87
CA ASP A 3 -1.46 -8.39 6.04
C ASP A 3 -1.76 -6.90 5.81
N LEU A 4 -3.05 -6.54 5.83
CA LEU A 4 -3.49 -5.15 5.62
C LEU A 4 -2.85 -4.17 6.62
N VAL A 5 -2.63 -4.62 7.86
CA VAL A 5 -1.97 -3.84 8.92
C VAL A 5 -0.51 -3.55 8.57
N GLY A 6 0.21 -4.55 8.05
CA GLY A 6 1.56 -4.37 7.55
C GLY A 6 1.65 -3.44 6.34
N LEU A 7 0.68 -3.49 5.42
CA LEU A 7 0.63 -2.57 4.28
C LEU A 7 0.38 -1.12 4.71
N ASN A 8 -0.51 -0.90 5.67
CA ASN A 8 -0.76 0.44 6.24
C ASN A 8 0.48 0.99 6.94
N THR A 9 1.19 0.16 7.71
CA THR A 9 2.45 0.56 8.37
C THR A 9 3.52 0.99 7.35
N ILE A 10 3.60 0.29 6.21
CA ILE A 10 4.51 0.66 5.11
C ILE A 10 4.08 1.99 4.48
N ALA A 11 2.78 2.20 4.24
CA ALA A 11 2.26 3.46 3.69
C ALA A 11 2.61 4.64 4.59
N ASP A 12 2.38 4.51 5.90
CA ASP A 12 2.65 5.55 6.90
C ASP A 12 4.14 5.88 6.96
N ALA A 13 5.01 4.86 6.98
CA ALA A 13 6.45 5.06 7.01
C ALA A 13 6.96 5.81 5.76
N VAL A 14 6.42 5.48 4.58
CA VAL A 14 6.80 6.13 3.32
C VAL A 14 6.28 7.57 3.26
N LEU A 15 5.06 7.83 3.75
CA LEU A 15 4.51 9.18 3.86
C LEU A 15 5.32 10.06 4.83
N ALA A 16 5.70 9.51 5.99
CA ALA A 16 6.54 10.20 6.96
C ALA A 16 7.91 10.57 6.36
N ALA A 17 8.58 9.59 5.74
CA ALA A 17 9.86 9.82 5.07
C ALA A 17 9.77 10.85 3.95
N HIS A 18 8.72 10.80 3.11
CA HIS A 18 8.51 11.79 2.07
C HIS A 18 8.30 13.19 2.65
N THR A 19 7.55 13.33 3.74
CA THR A 19 7.31 14.63 4.40
C THR A 19 8.63 15.25 4.87
N ASP A 20 9.50 14.45 5.48
CA ASP A 20 10.82 14.92 5.93
C ASP A 20 11.71 15.30 4.73
N ILE A 21 11.69 14.51 3.65
CA ILE A 21 12.45 14.78 2.44
C ILE A 21 11.94 16.03 1.71
N GLU A 22 10.63 16.25 1.65
CA GLU A 22 10.06 17.44 1.02
C GLU A 22 10.49 18.71 1.75
N LYS A 23 10.63 18.63 3.08
CA LYS A 23 11.03 19.76 3.94
C LYS A 23 12.53 20.03 3.96
N PHE A 24 13.37 19.00 3.94
CA PHE A 24 14.81 19.12 4.20
C PHE A 24 15.72 18.55 3.12
N GLY A 25 15.17 17.81 2.14
CA GLY A 25 15.93 17.12 1.11
C GLY A 25 16.38 18.02 -0.04
N THR A 26 17.36 17.52 -0.79
CA THR A 26 17.74 18.12 -2.08
C THR A 26 16.65 17.90 -3.13
N ASP A 27 16.73 18.61 -4.24
CA ASP A 27 15.75 18.47 -5.31
C ASP A 27 15.76 17.05 -5.92
N GLU A 28 16.93 16.42 -6.02
CA GLU A 28 17.04 15.01 -6.41
C GLU A 28 16.32 14.08 -5.42
N MET A 29 16.50 14.30 -4.11
CA MET A 29 15.84 13.50 -3.08
C MET A 29 14.31 13.65 -3.15
N LYS A 30 13.81 14.85 -3.42
CA LYS A 30 12.37 15.10 -3.61
C LYS A 30 11.83 14.31 -4.81
N ILE A 31 12.52 14.33 -5.95
CA ILE A 31 12.14 13.56 -7.15
C ILE A 31 12.12 12.05 -6.85
N ILE A 32 13.17 11.54 -6.19
CA ILE A 32 13.26 10.13 -5.82
C ILE A 32 12.12 9.76 -4.86
N SER A 33 11.85 10.58 -3.84
CA SER A 33 10.81 10.31 -2.85
C SER A 33 9.41 10.27 -3.45
N ARG A 34 9.10 11.13 -4.43
CA ARG A 34 7.84 11.10 -5.18
C ARG A 34 7.70 9.83 -6.02
N THR A 35 8.80 9.38 -6.63
CA THR A 35 8.84 8.13 -7.40
C THR A 35 8.62 6.91 -6.50
N LEU A 36 9.22 6.92 -5.30
CA LEU A 36 9.02 5.88 -4.30
C LEU A 36 7.58 5.85 -3.80
N LEU A 37 6.98 7.00 -3.48
CA LEU A 37 5.55 7.11 -3.11
C LEU A 37 4.63 6.47 -4.15
N PHE A 38 4.83 6.81 -5.44
CA PHE A 38 4.04 6.26 -6.52
C PHE A 38 4.18 4.73 -6.61
N THR A 39 5.42 4.24 -6.55
CA THR A 39 5.72 2.80 -6.64
C THR A 39 5.09 2.03 -5.48
N VAL A 40 5.27 2.52 -4.25
CA VAL A 40 4.72 1.88 -3.05
C VAL A 40 3.19 1.91 -3.07
N GLY A 41 2.57 3.04 -3.42
CA GLY A 41 1.11 3.15 -3.51
C GLY A 41 0.51 2.17 -4.52
N LYS A 42 1.17 1.99 -5.67
CA LYS A 42 0.77 0.99 -6.68
C LYS A 42 0.86 -0.45 -6.13
N GLU A 43 1.98 -0.80 -5.49
CA GLU A 43 2.18 -2.14 -4.94
C GLU A 43 1.19 -2.45 -3.81
N ILE A 44 0.90 -1.47 -2.94
CA ILE A 44 -0.13 -1.59 -1.90
C ILE A 44 -1.49 -1.83 -2.55
N ALA A 45 -1.90 -1.03 -3.52
CA ALA A 45 -3.18 -1.20 -4.19
C ALA A 45 -3.33 -2.57 -4.87
N GLN A 46 -2.26 -3.10 -5.48
CA GLN A 46 -2.26 -4.43 -6.09
C GLN A 46 -2.42 -5.53 -5.04
N ARG A 47 -1.72 -5.43 -3.91
CA ARG A 47 -1.80 -6.42 -2.82
C ARG A 47 -3.10 -6.35 -2.05
N SER A 48 -3.67 -5.16 -1.87
CA SER A 48 -4.99 -4.99 -1.24
C SER A 48 -6.09 -5.63 -2.09
N LYS A 49 -6.06 -5.45 -3.42
CA LYS A 49 -7.02 -6.12 -4.33
C LYS A 49 -6.94 -7.64 -4.26
N LEU A 50 -5.73 -8.19 -4.25
CA LEU A 50 -5.53 -9.64 -4.09
C LEU A 50 -6.09 -10.14 -2.75
N THR A 51 -5.94 -9.36 -1.68
CA THR A 51 -6.46 -9.73 -0.35
C THR A 51 -7.99 -9.71 -0.32
N ASP A 52 -8.62 -8.74 -0.99
CA ASP A 52 -10.07 -8.60 -1.15
C ASP A 52 -10.66 -9.78 -1.95
N GLU A 53 -10.05 -10.13 -3.09
CA GLU A 53 -10.44 -11.29 -3.91
C GLU A 53 -10.28 -12.63 -3.19
N THR A 54 -9.33 -12.72 -2.24
CA THR A 54 -9.15 -13.95 -1.44
C THR A 54 -10.18 -14.05 -0.31
N GLN A 55 -10.74 -12.92 0.16
CA GLN A 55 -11.79 -12.89 1.19
C GLN A 55 -13.19 -13.13 0.60
N ASP A 56 -13.44 -12.71 -0.64
CA ASP A 56 -14.71 -12.94 -1.34
C ASP A 56 -14.97 -14.41 -1.73
N LEU A 57 -13.94 -15.27 -1.70
CA LEU A 57 -14.09 -16.71 -1.97
C LEU A 57 -14.60 -17.53 -0.77
N HIS A 58 -14.93 -16.87 0.34
CA HIS A 58 -15.62 -17.47 1.50
C HIS A 58 -17.10 -17.07 1.60
N TYR A 59 -17.77 -16.82 0.47
CA TYR A 59 -19.23 -16.75 0.47
C TYR A 59 -19.84 -18.15 0.49
N ASP A 60 -20.50 -18.42 1.63
CA ASP A 60 -21.34 -19.58 1.90
C ASP A 60 -22.17 -20.01 0.69
N GLU A 61 -22.03 -21.29 0.36
CA GLU A 61 -22.90 -22.04 -0.53
C GLU A 61 -24.34 -21.93 0.02
N PRO A 62 -25.30 -21.27 -0.67
CA PRO A 62 -26.69 -21.34 -0.24
C PRO A 62 -27.19 -22.74 -0.58
N GLU A 63 -27.47 -23.53 0.47
CA GLU A 63 -28.20 -24.79 0.36
C GLU A 63 -29.44 -24.58 -0.52
N ARG A 64 -29.44 -25.25 -1.68
CA ARG A 64 -30.57 -25.31 -2.61
C ARG A 64 -31.80 -25.88 -1.89
N PRO A 65 -32.99 -25.28 -2.07
CA PRO A 65 -34.23 -26.06 -2.18
C PRO A 65 -34.37 -26.70 -3.57
#